data_AF-A0A6G3MGX3-F1
#
_entry.id   AF-A0A6G3MGX3-F1
#
_cell.length_a   1.000
_cell.length_b   1.000
_cell.length_c   1.000
_cell.angle_alpha   90.00
_cell.angle_beta   90.00
_cell.angle_gamma   90.00
#
_symmetry.space_group_name_H-M   'P 1'
#
loop_
_entity.id
_entity.type
_entity.pdbx_description
1 polymer ?
#
loop_
_entity_poly.entity_id
_entity_poly.type
_entity_poly.pdbx_seq_one_letter_code
_entity_poly.pdbx_strand_id
1 'polypeptide(L)'
;MMELLVQVIFKYLIIVVGIIGSMQALEALKISLQLDGVMSKRMLLFDGLTFRTRTIALRSKQTDCYSCSRHFNISELSFQPTACERQYSNISLINSISVHKYLKFLTEKTPHVLIDVRVHPQYNTAQFEHSISLLLIFI
;
A
#
# COMPACT_ATOMS: atom_id res chain seq x y z
N MET A 1 27.95 -0.20 4.71
CA MET A 1 27.48 1.17 4.40
C MET A 1 26.01 1.19 3.99
N MET A 2 25.59 0.33 3.05
CA MET A 2 24.20 0.25 2.60
C MET A 2 23.21 -0.19 3.69
N GLU A 3 23.57 -1.15 4.56
CA GLU A 3 22.70 -1.56 5.67
C GLU A 3 22.46 -0.45 6.71
N LEU A 4 23.50 0.32 7.04
CA LEU A 4 23.38 1.43 7.98
C LEU A 4 22.46 2.53 7.40
N LEU A 5 22.56 2.79 6.09
CA LEU A 5 21.70 3.72 5.39
C LEU A 5 20.23 3.28 5.43
N VAL A 6 19.96 2.00 5.15
CA VAL A 6 18.61 1.43 5.23
C VAL A 6 18.06 1.50 6.66
N GLN A 7 18.85 1.15 7.67
CA GLN A 7 18.44 1.27 9.07
C GLN A 7 18.12 2.71 9.49
N VAL A 8 18.90 3.68 9.03
CA VAL A 8 18.66 5.11 9.30
C VAL A 8 17.39 5.60 8.59
N ILE A 9 17.18 5.21 7.33
CA ILE A 9 15.97 5.56 6.56
C ILE A 9 14.72 4.99 7.21
N PHE A 10 14.72 3.71 7.61
CA PHE A 10 13.58 3.10 8.28
C PHE A 10 13.26 3.77 9.62
N LYS A 11 14.28 4.11 10.42
CA LYS A 11 14.07 4.88 11.67
C LYS A 11 13.43 6.24 11.40
N TYR A 12 13.88 6.94 10.37
CA TYR A 12 13.34 8.25 10.01
C TYR A 12 11.88 8.18 9.56
N LEU A 13 11.54 7.17 8.75
CA LEU A 13 10.19 6.96 8.26
C LEU A 13 9.20 6.63 9.40
N ILE A 14 9.58 5.79 10.36
CA ILE A 14 8.75 5.45 11.52
C ILE A 14 8.38 6.71 12.31
N ILE A 15 9.34 7.62 12.51
CA ILE A 15 9.11 8.87 13.25
C ILE A 15 8.12 9.76 12.50
N VAL A 16 8.32 9.95 11.19
CA VAL A 16 7.43 10.78 10.37
C VAL A 16 6.00 10.22 10.37
N VAL A 17 5.84 8.90 10.22
CA VAL A 17 4.52 8.26 10.29
C VAL A 17 3.89 8.43 11.67
N GLY A 18 4.67 8.32 12.75
CA GLY A 18 4.20 8.57 14.11
C GLY A 18 3.68 10.00 14.32
N ILE A 19 4.40 11.01 13.82
CA ILE A 19 3.99 12.42 13.87
C ILE A 19 2.65 12.62 13.14
N ILE A 20 2.52 12.08 11.93
CA ILE A 20 1.27 12.17 11.16
C ILE A 20 0.12 11.47 11.88
N GLY A 21 0.36 10.28 12.46
CA GLY A 21 -0.65 9.55 13.23
C GLY A 21 -1.13 10.32 14.46
N SER A 22 -0.22 10.97 15.19
CA SER A 22 -0.58 11.85 16.32
C SER A 22 -1.41 13.06 15.87
N MET A 23 -1.07 13.68 14.73
CA MET A 23 -1.87 14.76 14.15
C MET A 23 -3.28 14.28 13.75
N GLN A 24 -3.41 13.08 13.18
CA GLN A 24 -4.71 12.49 12.85
C GLN A 24 -5.55 12.23 14.10
N ALA A 25 -4.95 11.69 15.16
CA ALA A 25 -5.64 11.47 16.43
C ALA A 25 -6.12 12.79 17.06
N LEU A 26 -5.32 13.85 16.96
CA LEU A 26 -5.70 15.18 17.41
C LEU A 26 -6.89 15.75 16.64
N GLU A 27 -6.93 15.59 15.31
CA GLU A 27 -8.09 16.01 14.51
C GLU A 27 -9.36 15.23 14.87
N ALA A 28 -9.24 13.91 15.09
CA ALA A 28 -10.36 13.09 15.53
C ALA A 28 -10.91 13.57 16.88
N LEU A 29 -10.03 13.91 17.82
CA LEU A 29 -10.40 14.45 19.12
C LEU A 29 -11.07 15.83 18.99
N LYS A 30 -10.53 16.74 18.17
CA LYS A 30 -11.17 18.04 17.92
C LYS A 30 -12.57 17.89 17.34
N ILE A 31 -12.78 16.96 16.41
CA ILE A 31 -14.10 16.68 15.84
C ILE A 31 -15.04 16.12 16.92
N SER A 32 -14.59 15.13 17.68
CA SER A 32 -15.41 14.47 18.71
C SER A 32 -15.83 15.43 19.82
N LEU A 33 -14.96 16.38 20.17
CA LEU A 33 -15.21 17.39 21.20
C LEU A 33 -15.82 18.69 20.65
N GLN A 34 -16.13 18.74 19.34
CA GLN A 34 -16.67 19.92 18.66
C GLN A 34 -15.82 21.20 18.87
N LEU A 35 -14.49 21.04 18.89
CA LEU A 35 -13.56 22.15 19.02
C LEU A 35 -13.41 22.91 17.71
N ASP A 36 -13.11 24.19 17.82
CA ASP A 36 -12.77 25.02 16.68
C ASP A 36 -11.43 24.62 16.03
N GLY A 37 -11.20 25.09 14.80
CA GLY A 37 -9.91 24.96 14.13
C GLY A 37 -9.60 23.57 13.56
N VAL A 38 -10.59 22.69 13.39
CA VAL A 38 -10.45 21.40 12.67
C VAL A 38 -9.88 21.64 11.27
N MET A 39 -8.90 20.84 10.85
CA MET A 39 -8.22 20.92 9.53
C MET A 39 -9.07 20.39 8.37
N SER A 40 -10.40 20.50 8.45
CA SER A 40 -11.30 20.12 7.36
C SER A 40 -11.03 20.96 6.11
N LYS A 41 -11.14 20.33 4.93
CA LYS A 41 -10.85 20.91 3.61
C LYS A 41 -9.44 21.52 3.48
N ARG A 42 -8.48 21.03 4.27
CA ARG A 42 -7.08 21.43 4.20
C ARG A 42 -6.20 20.19 4.10
N MET A 43 -5.16 20.28 3.28
CA MET A 43 -4.11 19.26 3.17
C MET A 43 -2.87 19.79 3.87
N LEU A 44 -2.44 19.09 4.91
CA LEU A 44 -1.18 19.34 5.59
C LEU A 44 -0.07 18.53 4.92
N LEU A 45 0.95 19.20 4.45
CA LEU A 45 2.21 18.60 4.00
C LEU A 45 3.24 18.79 5.10
N PHE A 46 3.90 17.71 5.50
CA PHE A 46 4.99 17.73 6.46
C PHE A 46 6.27 17.24 5.78
N ASP A 47 7.27 18.12 5.72
CA ASP A 47 8.63 17.78 5.29
C ASP A 47 9.42 17.34 6.53
N GLY A 48 9.63 16.02 6.65
CA GLY A 48 10.37 15.44 7.77
C GLY A 48 11.85 15.82 7.78
N LEU A 49 12.46 16.18 6.64
CA LEU A 49 13.88 16.50 6.54
C LEU A 49 14.16 17.93 7.01
N THR A 50 13.35 18.89 6.56
CA THR A 50 13.52 20.31 6.93
C THR A 50 12.63 20.75 8.10
N PHE A 51 11.80 19.84 8.61
CA PHE A 51 10.80 20.08 9.65
C PHE A 51 9.81 21.20 9.31
N ARG A 52 9.51 21.38 8.02
CA ARG A 52 8.59 22.42 7.52
C ARG A 52 7.21 21.85 7.29
N THR A 53 6.20 22.66 7.59
CA THR A 53 4.81 22.35 7.28
C THR A 53 4.26 23.32 6.23
N ARG A 54 3.37 22.81 5.37
CA ARG A 54 2.58 23.62 4.46
C ARG A 54 1.13 23.18 4.52
N THR A 55 0.23 24.14 4.62
CA THR A 55 -1.21 23.88 4.61
C THR A 55 -1.78 24.42 3.32
N ILE A 56 -2.38 23.53 2.54
CA ILE A 56 -2.99 23.86 1.25
C ILE A 56 -4.50 23.72 1.39
N ALA A 57 -5.25 24.74 0.98
CA ALA A 57 -6.71 24.65 0.91
C ALA A 57 -7.12 23.66 -0.20
N LEU A 58 -7.96 22.69 0.14
CA LEU A 58 -8.54 21.79 -0.85
C LEU A 58 -9.65 22.51 -1.60
N ARG A 59 -9.70 22.31 -2.91
CA ARG A 59 -10.81 22.78 -3.75
C ARG A 59 -12.14 22.20 -3.27
N SER A 60 -13.23 22.85 -3.66
CA SER A 60 -14.56 22.27 -3.51
C SER A 60 -14.69 20.95 -4.28
N LYS A 61 -15.69 20.16 -3.87
CA LYS A 61 -16.13 18.96 -4.56
C LYS A 61 -16.35 19.28 -6.05
N GLN A 62 -15.89 18.38 -6.91
CA GLN A 62 -16.17 18.38 -8.35
C GLN A 62 -17.62 17.95 -8.60
N THR A 63 -18.31 18.63 -9.51
CA THR A 63 -19.71 18.34 -9.87
C THR A 63 -19.87 16.98 -10.53
N ASP A 64 -18.85 16.58 -11.29
CA ASP A 64 -18.72 15.36 -12.09
C ASP A 64 -17.90 14.26 -11.39
N CYS A 65 -17.56 14.42 -10.11
CA CYS A 65 -16.80 13.41 -9.39
C CYS A 65 -17.59 12.09 -9.26
N TYR A 66 -17.07 11.01 -9.83
CA TYR A 66 -17.71 9.69 -9.78
C TYR A 66 -18.15 9.28 -8.37
N SER A 67 -17.31 9.48 -7.34
CA SER A 67 -17.60 8.99 -5.97
C SER A 67 -18.38 9.96 -5.09
N CYS A 68 -18.20 11.27 -5.26
CA CYS A 68 -18.83 12.23 -4.36
C CYS A 68 -19.84 13.15 -5.02
N SER A 69 -20.08 13.09 -6.35
CA SER A 69 -21.14 13.83 -7.06
C SER A 69 -22.56 13.48 -6.57
N ARG A 70 -23.56 14.33 -6.86
CA ARG A 70 -24.95 14.09 -6.42
C ARG A 70 -25.61 12.90 -7.13
N HIS A 71 -25.06 12.45 -8.26
CA HIS A 71 -25.59 11.37 -9.08
C HIS A 71 -24.99 10.01 -8.71
N PHE A 72 -24.15 9.96 -7.67
CA PHE A 72 -23.50 8.73 -7.24
C PHE A 72 -24.50 7.81 -6.52
N ASN A 73 -24.64 6.59 -7.03
CA ASN A 73 -25.35 5.50 -6.36
C ASN A 73 -24.33 4.52 -5.77
N ILE A 74 -24.33 4.35 -4.44
CA ILE A 74 -23.41 3.43 -3.74
C ILE A 74 -23.54 2.00 -4.28
N SER A 75 -24.72 1.61 -4.78
CA SER A 75 -24.96 0.31 -5.40
C SER A 75 -24.20 0.07 -6.71
N GLU A 76 -23.73 1.13 -7.37
CA GLU A 76 -22.94 1.06 -8.61
C GLU A 76 -21.43 1.05 -8.35
N LEU A 77 -21.03 1.06 -7.07
CA LEU A 77 -19.62 1.04 -6.66
C LEU A 77 -19.04 -0.36 -6.95
N SER A 78 -18.61 -0.57 -8.19
CA SER A 78 -17.80 -1.72 -8.52
C SER A 78 -16.39 -1.48 -7.96
N PHE A 79 -16.03 -2.21 -6.91
CA PHE A 79 -14.64 -2.56 -6.69
C PHE A 79 -14.28 -3.49 -7.84
N GLN A 80 -13.91 -2.92 -8.99
CA GLN A 80 -12.96 -3.61 -9.84
C GLN A 80 -11.80 -3.92 -8.90
N PRO A 81 -11.48 -5.20 -8.61
CA PRO A 81 -10.18 -5.46 -8.03
C PRO A 81 -9.25 -4.79 -9.01
N THR A 82 -8.58 -3.72 -8.59
CA THR A 82 -7.28 -3.43 -9.15
C THR A 82 -6.44 -4.63 -8.76
N ALA A 83 -6.66 -5.76 -9.46
CA ALA A 83 -5.56 -6.54 -9.95
C ALA A 83 -4.56 -5.49 -10.38
N CYS A 84 -3.36 -5.56 -9.83
CA CYS A 84 -2.26 -4.75 -10.31
C CYS A 84 -2.13 -5.02 -11.81
N GLU A 85 -2.92 -4.33 -12.65
CA GLU A 85 -2.61 -4.02 -14.02
C GLU A 85 -1.49 -2.98 -13.95
N ARG A 86 -0.36 -3.39 -13.34
CA ARG A 86 0.89 -2.97 -13.92
C ARG A 86 0.78 -3.46 -15.34
N GLN A 87 0.73 -2.52 -16.29
CA GLN A 87 1.24 -2.80 -17.61
C GLN A 87 2.66 -3.32 -17.37
N TYR A 88 2.80 -4.64 -17.29
CA TYR A 88 4.07 -5.28 -17.49
C TYR A 88 4.38 -4.91 -18.93
N SER A 89 5.11 -3.80 -19.12
CA SER A 89 5.97 -3.60 -20.29
C SER A 89 6.50 -4.97 -20.65
N ASN A 90 6.38 -5.42 -21.90
CA ASN A 90 6.80 -6.73 -22.40
C ASN A 90 8.19 -7.14 -21.85
N ILE A 91 8.25 -7.58 -20.60
CA ILE A 91 9.42 -8.15 -19.99
C ILE A 91 9.35 -9.52 -20.58
N SER A 92 10.20 -9.77 -21.56
CA SER A 92 10.58 -11.13 -21.93
C SER A 92 11.14 -11.75 -20.66
N LEU A 93 10.27 -12.32 -19.84
CA LEU A 93 10.62 -13.00 -18.61
C LEU A 93 11.24 -14.33 -19.04
N ILE A 94 12.53 -14.27 -19.41
CA ILE A 94 13.30 -15.35 -20.03
C ILE A 94 13.29 -16.61 -19.14
N ASN A 95 12.99 -16.48 -17.85
CA ASN A 95 12.85 -17.58 -16.90
C ASN A 95 11.57 -17.48 -16.05
N SER A 96 10.41 -17.26 -16.67
CA SER A 96 9.11 -17.34 -15.99
C SER A 96 8.26 -18.50 -16.48
N ILE A 97 7.38 -18.95 -15.59
CA ILE A 97 6.35 -19.95 -15.89
C ILE A 97 4.98 -19.32 -15.64
N SER A 98 4.02 -19.61 -16.51
CA SER A 98 2.63 -19.20 -16.27
C SER A 98 1.98 -20.07 -15.18
N VAL A 99 0.99 -19.52 -14.49
CA VAL A 99 0.24 -20.25 -13.44
C VAL A 99 -0.35 -21.56 -13.99
N HIS A 100 -0.88 -21.54 -15.21
CA HIS A 100 -1.44 -22.73 -15.86
C HIS A 100 -0.39 -23.83 -16.12
N LYS A 101 0.83 -23.45 -16.52
CA LYS A 101 1.93 -24.41 -16.70
C LYS A 101 2.43 -24.93 -15.36
N TYR A 102 2.51 -24.07 -14.34
CA TYR A 102 2.90 -24.48 -13.00
C TYR A 102 1.88 -25.44 -12.37
N LEU A 103 0.59 -25.24 -12.61
CA LEU A 103 -0.45 -26.19 -12.19
C LEU A 103 -0.21 -27.59 -12.76
N LYS A 104 0.23 -27.70 -14.02
CA LYS A 104 0.61 -28.99 -14.61
C LYS A 104 1.79 -29.63 -13.88
N PHE A 105 2.82 -28.86 -13.55
CA PHE A 105 3.97 -29.33 -12.76
C PHE A 105 3.54 -29.92 -11.41
N LEU A 106 2.55 -29.30 -10.75
CA LEU A 106 1.97 -29.80 -9.51
C LEU A 106 1.20 -31.11 -9.73
N THR A 107 0.34 -31.17 -10.75
CA THR A 107 -0.46 -32.39 -11.04
C THR A 107 0.41 -33.57 -11.47
N GLU A 108 1.47 -33.30 -12.23
CA GLU A 108 2.43 -34.30 -12.73
C GLU A 108 3.47 -34.69 -11.66
N LYS A 109 3.44 -34.06 -10.48
CA LYS A 109 4.39 -34.28 -9.37
C LYS A 109 5.85 -34.18 -9.79
N THR A 110 6.12 -33.26 -10.72
CA THR A 110 7.49 -32.96 -11.14
C THR A 110 8.31 -32.46 -9.95
N PRO A 111 9.51 -33.00 -9.67
CA PRO A 111 10.32 -32.54 -8.56
C PRO A 111 10.79 -31.09 -8.76
N HIS A 112 10.47 -30.20 -7.82
CA HIS A 112 10.93 -28.81 -7.82
C HIS A 112 10.86 -28.22 -6.40
N VAL A 113 11.50 -27.07 -6.20
CA VAL A 113 11.41 -26.28 -4.97
C VAL A 113 10.57 -25.04 -5.25
N LEU A 114 9.56 -24.79 -4.41
CA LEU A 114 8.76 -23.57 -4.45
C LEU A 114 9.19 -22.64 -3.29
N ILE A 115 9.73 -21.48 -3.62
CA ILE A 115 10.12 -20.45 -2.64
C ILE A 115 9.08 -19.33 -2.67
N ASP A 116 8.44 -19.08 -1.54
CA ASP A 116 7.51 -17.97 -1.36
C ASP A 116 8.21 -16.80 -0.68
N VAL A 117 8.30 -15.68 -1.40
CA VAL A 117 9.06 -14.50 -0.97
C VAL A 117 8.20 -13.41 -0.34
N ARG A 118 6.91 -13.69 -0.10
CA ARG A 118 5.99 -12.74 0.54
C ARG A 118 6.35 -12.54 2.01
N VAL A 119 5.86 -11.43 2.58
CA VAL A 119 5.97 -11.16 4.02
C VAL A 119 5.14 -12.15 4.84
N HIS A 120 5.59 -12.46 6.06
CA HIS A 120 4.93 -13.43 6.94
C HIS A 120 3.41 -13.28 7.07
N PRO A 121 2.84 -12.07 7.27
CA PRO A 121 1.38 -11.93 7.33
C PRO A 121 0.65 -12.40 6.06
N GLN A 122 1.23 -12.17 4.88
CA GLN A 122 0.65 -12.58 3.60
C GLN A 122 0.82 -14.08 3.35
N TYR A 123 1.98 -14.62 3.70
CA TYR A 123 2.25 -16.06 3.62
C TYR A 123 1.29 -16.86 4.50
N ASN A 124 1.07 -16.42 5.74
CA ASN A 124 0.19 -17.08 6.71
C ASN A 124 -1.30 -17.02 6.34
N THR A 125 -1.70 -16.14 5.41
CA THR A 125 -3.09 -16.04 4.96
C THR A 125 -3.45 -17.17 3.99
N ALA A 126 -2.54 -17.52 3.09
CA ALA A 126 -2.70 -18.60 2.12
C ALA A 126 -1.34 -18.98 1.53
N GLN A 127 -1.03 -20.27 1.47
CA GLN A 127 0.24 -20.82 0.99
C GLN A 127 0.04 -22.16 0.29
N PHE A 128 1.02 -22.58 -0.51
CA PHE A 128 1.09 -23.98 -0.95
C PHE A 128 1.75 -24.81 0.15
N GLU A 129 1.25 -26.03 0.40
CA GLU A 129 1.77 -26.89 1.47
C GLU A 129 3.27 -27.21 1.33
N HIS A 130 3.76 -27.32 0.09
CA HIS A 130 5.17 -27.61 -0.23
C HIS A 130 6.03 -26.36 -0.44
N SER A 131 5.49 -25.16 -0.19
CA SER A 131 6.26 -23.92 -0.31
C SER A 131 7.15 -23.66 0.90
N ILE A 132 8.33 -23.11 0.65
CA ILE A 132 9.27 -22.65 1.67
C ILE A 132 9.17 -21.13 1.74
N SER A 133 8.81 -20.58 2.90
CA SER A 133 8.82 -19.14 3.12
C SER A 133 10.26 -18.63 3.28
N LEU A 134 10.68 -17.73 2.39
CA LEU A 134 11.95 -17.05 2.48
C LEU A 134 11.75 -15.58 2.15
N LEU A 135 11.65 -14.76 3.20
CA LEU A 135 11.49 -13.32 3.05
C LEU A 135 12.70 -12.73 2.31
N LEU A 136 12.47 -12.15 1.13
CA LEU A 136 13.49 -11.34 0.45
C LEU A 136 13.57 -9.97 1.15
N ILE A 137 14.56 -9.82 2.03
CA ILE A 137 14.81 -8.56 2.75
C ILE A 137 15.62 -7.56 1.88
N PHE A 138 16.22 -8.00 0.76
CA PHE A 138 17.07 -7.12 -0.06
C PHE A 138 17.03 -7.49 -1.55
N ILE A 139 16.31 -6.70 -2.35
CA ILE A 139 16.68 -6.31 -3.73
C ILE A 139 16.26 -4.84 -3.90
#